data_AF-A0A351X8D2-F1
#
_entry.id   AF-A0A351X8D2-F1
#
_cell.length_a   1.000
_cell.length_b   1.000
_cell.length_c   1.000
_cell.angle_alpha   90.00
_cell.angle_beta   90.00
_cell.angle_gamma   90.00
#
_symmetry.space_group_name_H-M   'P 1'
#
loop_
_entity.id
_entity.type
_entity.pdbx_description
1 polymer ?
#
loop_
_entity_poly.entity_id
_entity_poly.type
_entity_poly.pdbx_seq_one_letter_code
_entity_poly.pdbx_strand_id
1 'polypeptide(L)'
;MFIGSEGVLGAITRMEVALLERQNKIAMIQFLDSDDQAMQLTQALRSDSRLALDYLEFYSENTLQLLRDLQNKPGFPAGIPPIPPDARSALFFEMDY
;
A
#
# COMPACT_ATOMS: atom_id res chain seq x y z
N MET A 1 10.27 9.15 26.30
CA MET A 1 9.25 8.69 25.35
C MET A 1 9.68 7.31 24.86
N PHE A 2 8.89 6.25 25.07
CA PHE A 2 9.27 4.88 24.68
C PHE A 2 9.02 4.59 23.19
N ILE A 3 7.99 5.22 22.62
CA ILE A 3 7.74 5.20 21.17
C ILE A 3 8.86 5.98 20.47
N GLY A 4 9.47 5.39 19.45
CA GLY A 4 10.60 5.98 18.71
C GLY A 4 11.94 5.89 19.44
N SER A 5 12.07 5.04 20.45
CA SER A 5 13.32 4.87 21.21
C SER A 5 14.36 3.95 20.55
N GLU A 6 13.97 3.22 19.50
CA GLU A 6 14.85 2.33 18.73
C GLU A 6 15.71 1.36 19.59
N GLY A 7 15.21 0.98 20.77
CA GLY A 7 15.90 0.07 21.70
C GLY A 7 16.97 0.72 22.58
N VAL A 8 17.19 2.04 22.48
CA VAL A 8 18.18 2.77 23.29
C VAL A 8 17.79 2.85 24.77
N LEU A 9 16.48 2.83 25.06
CA LEU A 9 15.95 3.01 26.41
C LEU A 9 15.71 1.70 27.17
N GLY A 10 15.97 0.54 26.54
CA GLY A 10 15.74 -0.79 27.10
C GLY A 10 14.72 -1.62 26.31
N ALA A 11 14.24 -2.71 26.92
CA ALA A 11 13.32 -3.66 26.29
C ALA A 11 11.89 -3.51 26.83
N ILE A 12 10.92 -3.41 25.92
CA ILE A 12 9.49 -3.45 26.25
C ILE A 12 9.09 -4.92 26.41
N THR A 13 8.66 -5.32 27.61
CA THR A 13 8.29 -6.72 27.92
C THR A 13 6.78 -6.96 27.89
N ARG A 14 5.96 -5.91 27.99
CA ARG A 14 4.49 -5.98 27.92
C ARG A 14 3.91 -4.70 27.34
N MET A 15 2.85 -4.84 26.56
CA MET A 15 1.99 -3.75 26.09
C MET A 15 0.53 -4.21 26.07
N GLU A 16 -0.38 -3.25 26.20
CA GLU A 16 -1.81 -3.46 25.98
C GLU A 16 -2.21 -2.68 24.73
N VAL A 17 -2.94 -3.32 23.82
CA VAL A 17 -3.35 -2.75 22.54
C VAL A 17 -4.86 -2.73 22.45
N ALA A 18 -5.42 -1.62 21.96
CA ALA A 18 -6.83 -1.54 21.65
C ALA A 18 -7.13 -2.37 20.40
N LEU A 19 -8.22 -3.12 20.44
CA LEU A 19 -8.75 -3.85 19.28
C LEU A 19 -9.94 -3.09 18.70
N LEU A 20 -10.09 -3.15 17.38
CA LEU A 20 -11.23 -2.62 16.65
C LEU A 20 -12.08 -3.78 16.12
N GLU A 21 -13.37 -3.52 15.90
CA GLU A 21 -14.24 -4.49 15.23
C GLU A 21 -13.79 -4.71 13.78
N ARG A 22 -13.87 -5.96 13.33
CA ARG A 22 -13.54 -6.31 11.96
C ARG A 22 -14.62 -5.80 11.01
N GLN A 23 -14.22 -5.01 10.03
CA GLN A 23 -15.08 -4.56 8.93
C GLN A 23 -14.79 -5.36 7.65
N ASN A 24 -15.78 -5.42 6.75
CA ASN A 24 -15.56 -5.88 5.39
C ASN A 24 -14.89 -4.77 4.59
N LYS A 25 -13.87 -5.12 3.80
CA LYS A 25 -13.08 -4.16 3.04
C LYS A 25 -13.12 -4.49 1.55
N ILE A 26 -13.06 -3.45 0.73
CA ILE A 26 -12.73 -3.55 -0.69
C ILE A 26 -11.30 -3.04 -0.87
N ALA A 27 -10.48 -3.82 -1.58
CA ALA A 27 -9.12 -3.47 -1.94
C ALA A 27 -9.01 -3.31 -3.46
N MET A 28 -8.37 -2.25 -3.91
CA MET A 28 -8.22 -1.92 -5.33
C MET A 28 -6.77 -1.59 -5.67
N ILE A 29 -6.33 -2.05 -6.85
CA ILE A 29 -5.08 -1.63 -7.48
C ILE A 29 -5.45 -0.86 -8.74
N GLN A 30 -5.06 0.41 -8.81
CA GLN A 30 -5.18 1.25 -9.99
C GLN A 30 -3.80 1.46 -10.59
N PHE A 31 -3.57 0.97 -11.81
CA PHE A 31 -2.36 1.26 -12.58
C PHE A 31 -2.53 2.58 -13.35
N LEU A 32 -1.45 3.37 -13.48
CA LEU A 32 -1.45 4.67 -14.15
C LEU A 32 -0.22 4.84 -15.06
N ASP A 33 -0.28 5.86 -15.93
CA ASP A 33 0.73 6.12 -16.97
C ASP A 33 1.90 6.99 -16.48
N SER A 34 1.83 7.51 -15.25
CA SER A 34 2.94 8.27 -14.65
C SER A 34 2.82 8.39 -13.12
N ASP A 35 3.94 8.67 -12.47
CA ASP A 35 3.96 9.03 -11.05
C ASP A 35 3.13 10.29 -10.77
N ASP A 36 3.16 11.28 -11.67
CA ASP A 36 2.37 12.51 -11.53
C ASP A 36 0.86 12.23 -11.50
N GLN A 37 0.36 11.33 -12.36
CA GLN A 37 -1.05 10.93 -12.34
C GLN A 37 -1.41 10.24 -11.02
N ALA A 38 -0.54 9.38 -10.50
CA ALA A 38 -0.76 8.72 -9.21
C ALA A 38 -0.78 9.73 -8.05
N MET A 39 0.07 10.75 -8.10
CA MET A 39 0.07 11.82 -7.11
C MET A 39 -1.21 12.67 -7.18
N GLN A 40 -1.68 13.01 -8.38
CA GLN A 40 -2.94 13.74 -8.57
C GLN A 40 -4.13 12.92 -8.07
N LEU A 41 -4.19 11.63 -8.39
CA LEU A 41 -5.25 10.74 -7.92
C LEU A 41 -5.21 10.57 -6.39
N THR A 42 -4.01 10.44 -5.80
CA THR A 42 -3.83 10.40 -4.34
C THR A 42 -4.40 11.65 -3.68
N GLN A 43 -4.13 12.84 -4.23
CA GLN A 43 -4.67 14.09 -3.70
C GLN A 43 -6.19 14.13 -3.81
N ALA A 44 -6.74 13.74 -4.97
CA ALA A 44 -8.19 13.70 -5.18
C ALA A 44 -8.88 12.76 -4.19
N LEU A 45 -8.39 11.52 -4.06
CA LEU A 45 -8.91 10.52 -3.13
C LEU A 45 -8.88 10.98 -1.67
N ARG A 46 -7.80 11.64 -1.23
CA ARG A 46 -7.68 12.18 0.14
C ARG A 46 -8.55 13.40 0.39
N SER A 47 -8.84 14.18 -0.65
CA SER A 47 -9.66 15.40 -0.53
C SER A 47 -11.16 15.14 -0.49
N ASP A 48 -11.59 13.95 -0.94
CA ASP A 48 -13.00 13.57 -0.99
C ASP A 48 -13.47 13.03 0.36
N SER A 49 -14.18 13.85 1.13
CA SER A 49 -14.71 13.48 2.45
C SER A 49 -15.76 12.37 2.43
N ARG A 50 -16.26 11.98 1.25
CA ARG A 50 -17.18 10.85 1.08
C ARG A 50 -16.46 9.51 1.12
N LEU A 51 -15.14 9.50 0.91
CA LEU A 51 -14.32 8.31 0.92
C LEU A 51 -13.62 8.16 2.28
N ALA A 52 -13.94 7.09 3.00
CA ALA A 52 -13.20 6.68 4.19
C ALA A 52 -12.15 5.65 3.76
N LEU A 53 -10.94 6.11 3.45
CA LEU A 53 -9.82 5.25 3.09
C LEU A 53 -9.12 4.75 4.34
N ASP A 54 -9.02 3.44 4.49
CA ASP A 54 -8.25 2.80 5.57
C ASP A 54 -6.77 2.71 5.23
N TYR A 55 -6.49 2.54 3.94
CA TYR A 55 -5.15 2.36 3.41
C TYR A 55 -5.03 3.03 2.04
N LEU A 56 -3.89 3.65 1.79
CA LEU A 56 -3.54 4.24 0.51
C LEU A 56 -2.02 4.21 0.35
N GLU A 57 -1.55 3.45 -0.62
CA GLU A 57 -0.14 3.24 -0.90
C GLU A 57 0.18 3.51 -2.37
N PHE A 58 1.31 4.18 -2.57
CA PHE A 58 1.82 4.54 -3.89
C PHE A 58 3.00 3.66 -4.28
N TYR A 59 2.98 3.20 -5.52
CA TYR A 59 4.05 2.45 -6.16
C TYR A 59 4.55 3.22 -7.38
N SER A 60 5.80 3.67 -7.32
CA SER A 60 6.46 4.37 -8.44
C SER A 60 6.82 3.43 -9.58
N GLU A 61 7.24 4.00 -10.71
CA GLU A 61 7.77 3.25 -11.86
C GLU A 61 8.89 2.30 -11.50
N ASN A 62 9.86 2.78 -10.71
CA ASN A 62 10.98 1.97 -10.26
C ASN A 62 10.53 0.81 -9.38
N THR A 63 9.52 1.04 -8.54
CA THR A 63 8.94 0.01 -7.67
C THR A 63 8.24 -1.05 -8.50
N LEU A 64 7.43 -0.65 -9.49
CA LEU A 64 6.77 -1.60 -10.38
C LEU A 64 7.77 -2.40 -11.20
N GLN A 65 8.86 -1.78 -11.66
CA GLN A 65 9.92 -2.49 -12.36
C GLN A 65 10.57 -3.57 -11.46
N LEU A 66 10.91 -3.21 -10.22
CA LEU A 66 11.43 -4.17 -9.24
C LEU A 66 10.46 -5.33 -9.01
N LEU A 67 9.16 -5.05 -8.87
CA LEU A 67 8.14 -6.07 -8.68
C LEU A 67 7.99 -6.98 -9.89
N ARG A 68 8.04 -6.46 -11.12
CA ARG A 68 8.05 -7.27 -12.34
C ARG A 68 9.27 -8.18 -12.40
N ASP A 69 10.45 -7.67 -12.06
CA ASP A 69 11.67 -8.46 -12.03
C ASP A 69 11.56 -9.60 -11.01
N LEU A 70 10.88 -9.37 -9.87
CA LEU A 70 10.56 -10.41 -8.89
C LEU A 70 9.54 -11.43 -9.42
N GLN A 71 8.50 -10.99 -10.15
CA GLN A 71 7.53 -11.91 -10.78
C GLN A 71 8.19 -12.89 -11.75
N ASN A 72 9.29 -12.49 -12.37
CA ASN A 72 10.05 -13.32 -13.32
C ASN A 72 11.05 -14.28 -12.66
N LYS A 73 11.25 -14.22 -11.34
CA LYS A 73 12.22 -15.10 -10.65
C LYS A 73 11.66 -16.52 -10.43
N PRO A 74 12.53 -17.55 -10.47
CA PRO A 74 12.15 -18.89 -10.06
C PRO A 74 11.61 -18.91 -8.63
N GLY A 75 10.49 -19.59 -8.41
CA GLY A 75 9.85 -19.69 -7.09
C GLY A 75 8.88 -18.56 -6.76
N PHE A 76 8.60 -17.64 -7.69
CA PHE A 76 7.52 -16.66 -7.49
C PHE A 76 6.15 -17.38 -7.39
N PRO A 77 5.26 -16.99 -6.46
CA PRO A 77 3.99 -17.67 -6.25
C PRO A 77 3.12 -17.73 -7.51
N ALA A 78 2.57 -18.91 -7.81
CA ALA A 78 1.63 -19.07 -8.90
C ALA A 78 0.27 -18.43 -8.56
N GLY A 79 -0.45 -17.96 -9.57
CA GLY A 79 -1.81 -17.41 -9.42
C GLY A 79 -1.88 -15.90 -9.11
N ILE A 80 -0.75 -15.22 -8.96
CA ILE A 80 -0.70 -13.76 -8.88
C ILE A 80 -0.74 -13.20 -10.32
N PRO A 81 -1.68 -12.30 -10.66
CA PRO A 81 -1.73 -11.68 -11.97
C PRO A 81 -0.45 -10.90 -12.32
N PRO A 82 -0.03 -10.87 -13.59
CA PRO A 82 1.12 -10.09 -13.99
C PRO A 82 0.82 -8.59 -13.87
N ILE A 83 1.83 -7.82 -13.47
CA ILE A 83 1.75 -6.35 -13.51
C ILE A 83 1.80 -5.92 -14.99
N PRO A 84 0.85 -5.08 -15.48
CA PRO A 84 0.85 -4.63 -16.86
C PRO A 84 2.20 -3.99 -17.26
N PRO A 85 2.74 -4.30 -18.44
CA PRO A 85 4.08 -3.82 -18.84
C PRO A 85 4.13 -2.31 -19.11
N ASP A 86 2.99 -1.72 -19.45
CA ASP A 86 2.77 -0.31 -19.76
C ASP A 86 2.47 0.54 -18.52
N ALA A 87 2.07 -0.08 -17.40
CA ALA A 87 1.86 0.63 -16.16
C ALA A 87 3.15 1.30 -15.67
N ARG A 88 3.13 2.60 -15.44
CA ARG A 88 4.29 3.34 -14.92
C ARG A 88 4.16 3.66 -13.45
N SER A 89 2.97 3.57 -12.87
CA SER A 89 2.79 3.66 -11.43
C SER A 89 1.54 2.90 -11.01
N ALA A 90 1.38 2.70 -9.71
CA ALA A 90 0.14 2.16 -9.17
C ALA A 90 -0.25 2.82 -7.85
N LEU A 91 -1.55 2.89 -7.60
CA LEU A 91 -2.10 3.13 -6.28
C LEU A 91 -2.82 1.88 -5.81
N PHE A 92 -2.50 1.45 -4.59
CA PHE A 92 -3.28 0.47 -3.88
C PHE A 92 -4.03 1.16 -2.75
N PHE A 93 -5.33 0.92 -2.65
CA PHE A 93 -6.13 1.51 -1.58
C PHE A 93 -7.24 0.59 -1.13
N GLU A 94 -7.59 0.74 0.15
CA GLU A 94 -8.63 -0.04 0.82
C GLU A 94 -9.65 0.90 1.47
N MET A 95 -10.91 0.48 1.45
CA MET A 95 -12.01 1.19 2.08
C MET A 95 -13.11 0.24 2.55
N ASP A 96 -13.91 0.72 3.50
CA ASP A 96 -15.15 0.06 3.94
C ASP A 96 -16.21 -0.02 2.83
N TYR A 97 -17.03 -1.09 2.86
CA TYR A 97 -18.21 -1.26 2.01
C TYR A 97 -19.37 -1.94 2.76
#